data_AF-I2QBA2-F1
#
_entry.id   AF-I2QBA2-F1
#
_cell.length_a   1.000
_cell.length_b   1.000
_cell.length_c   1.000
_cell.angle_alpha   90.00
_cell.angle_beta   90.00
_cell.angle_gamma   90.00
#
_symmetry.space_group_name_H-M   'P 1'
#
loop_
_entity.id
_entity.type
_entity.pdbx_description
1 polymer ?
#
loop_
_entity_poly.entity_id
_entity_poly.type
_entity_poly.pdbx_seq_one_letter_code
_entity_poly.pdbx_strand_id
1 'polypeptide(L)'
;MIVLNYHELVEASPSNAWCLTHGIFDAHLAVCGDKLVSPQTFLEHCPDPKTSRSGAVLLTFDDGFLSDYTHVYARYLETSRIPGFMSFIPVDFVGSPGRMSWDMIEELGRAGVVIGSHGMAHVDLTTVSDVELDRELTMSKSMLEDRLGQQVTLFAFPYGRFSRRVWDAALKTGYSHLFTIQLGHHRGFESFLYSRLCLTNDMDAKYMRQHLLDPDAKRGFAWRISTRLGLYRQLMRLRYR
;
A
#
# COMPACT_ATOMS: atom_id res chain seq x y z
N MET A 1 -0.64 -14.15 -1.70
CA MET A 1 -1.20 -12.99 -1.01
C MET A 1 -1.03 -11.77 -1.89
N ILE A 2 -2.08 -11.00 -2.16
CA ILE A 2 -2.10 -9.84 -3.06
C ILE A 2 -2.27 -8.58 -2.20
N VAL A 3 -1.49 -7.53 -2.45
CA VAL A 3 -1.67 -6.24 -1.80
C VAL A 3 -2.23 -5.28 -2.83
N LEU A 4 -3.45 -4.81 -2.62
CA LEU A 4 -4.10 -3.85 -3.50
C LEU A 4 -3.76 -2.44 -3.03
N ASN A 5 -3.41 -1.58 -3.98
CA ASN A 5 -3.12 -0.17 -3.74
C ASN A 5 -4.17 0.68 -4.45
N TYR A 6 -5.06 1.24 -3.63
CA TYR A 6 -6.05 2.24 -4.01
C TYR A 6 -5.54 3.65 -3.69
N HIS A 7 -6.17 4.65 -4.30
CA HIS A 7 -6.00 6.06 -3.95
C HIS A 7 -7.39 6.63 -3.62
N GLU A 8 -7.86 7.63 -4.36
CA GLU A 8 -9.17 8.25 -4.14
C GLU A 8 -10.32 7.39 -4.67
N LEU A 9 -11.40 7.32 -3.89
CA LEU A 9 -12.68 6.75 -4.33
C LEU A 9 -13.73 7.84 -4.50
N VAL A 10 -14.26 7.95 -5.72
CA VAL A 10 -15.20 9.00 -6.14
C VAL A 10 -16.59 8.44 -6.44
N GLU A 11 -17.62 9.29 -6.46
CA GLU A 11 -18.98 8.84 -6.76
C GLU A 11 -19.20 8.54 -8.25
N ALA A 12 -18.61 9.33 -9.14
CA ALA A 12 -18.85 9.28 -10.58
C ALA A 12 -17.54 9.17 -11.39
N SER A 13 -17.68 8.81 -12.67
CA SER A 13 -16.58 8.46 -13.59
C SER A 13 -15.32 9.32 -13.41
N PRO A 14 -14.22 8.75 -12.90
CA PRO A 14 -13.02 9.51 -12.58
C PRO A 14 -12.27 9.92 -13.85
N SER A 15 -11.93 11.21 -13.96
CA SER A 15 -11.03 11.72 -14.99
C SER A 15 -9.56 11.36 -14.71
N ASN A 16 -9.21 11.18 -13.44
CA ASN A 16 -7.90 10.74 -12.99
C ASN A 16 -7.80 9.20 -13.05
N ALA A 17 -6.77 8.70 -13.73
CA ALA A 17 -6.53 7.27 -13.91
C ALA A 17 -6.34 6.50 -12.60
N TRP A 18 -5.94 7.17 -11.52
CA TRP A 18 -5.66 6.55 -10.21
C TRP A 18 -6.87 6.52 -9.28
N CYS A 19 -8.00 7.11 -9.69
CA CYS A 19 -9.23 7.11 -8.90
C CYS A 19 -10.16 5.99 -9.35
N LEU A 20 -10.97 5.45 -8.44
CA LEU A 20 -11.99 4.45 -8.74
C LEU A 20 -13.35 4.94 -8.25
N THR A 21 -14.43 4.45 -8.87
CA THR A 21 -15.76 4.77 -8.33
C THR A 21 -16.06 3.92 -7.11
N HIS A 22 -16.91 4.44 -6.23
CA HIS A 22 -17.52 3.74 -5.11
C HIS A 22 -18.10 2.38 -5.53
N GLY A 23 -18.86 2.36 -6.63
CA GLY A 23 -19.46 1.13 -7.15
C GLY A 23 -18.44 0.10 -7.64
N ILE A 24 -17.32 0.53 -8.25
CA ILE A 24 -16.25 -0.40 -8.64
C ILE A 24 -15.55 -0.97 -7.41
N PHE A 25 -15.26 -0.12 -6.41
CA PHE A 25 -14.68 -0.59 -5.15
C PHE A 25 -15.57 -1.63 -4.45
N ASP A 26 -16.88 -1.39 -4.37
CA ASP A 26 -17.83 -2.37 -3.83
C ASP A 26 -17.82 -3.70 -4.59
N ALA A 27 -17.74 -3.62 -5.92
CA ALA A 27 -17.62 -4.81 -6.75
C ALA A 27 -16.28 -5.55 -6.50
N HIS A 28 -15.19 -4.83 -6.23
CA HIS A 28 -13.91 -5.44 -5.82
C HIS A 28 -14.02 -6.15 -4.48
N LEU A 29 -14.66 -5.54 -3.48
CA LEU A 29 -14.89 -6.17 -2.18
C LEU A 29 -15.69 -7.47 -2.32
N ALA A 30 -16.74 -7.46 -3.15
CA ALA A 30 -17.54 -8.65 -3.43
C ALA A 30 -16.74 -9.77 -4.12
N VAL A 31 -15.82 -9.41 -5.02
CA VAL A 31 -14.95 -10.37 -5.71
C VAL A 31 -13.85 -10.92 -4.80
N CYS A 32 -13.34 -10.11 -3.86
CA CYS A 32 -12.33 -10.56 -2.90
C CYS A 32 -12.94 -11.50 -1.85
N GLY A 33 -14.11 -11.15 -1.29
CA GLY A 33 -14.83 -11.99 -0.34
C GLY A 33 -13.99 -12.41 0.86
N ASP A 34 -14.00 -13.71 1.16
CA ASP A 34 -13.28 -14.36 2.26
C ASP A 34 -11.75 -14.32 2.15
N LYS A 35 -11.23 -13.87 1.01
CA LYS A 35 -9.78 -13.70 0.80
C LYS A 35 -9.24 -12.47 1.49
N LEU A 36 -10.08 -11.49 1.85
CA LEU A 36 -9.63 -10.29 2.53
C LEU A 36 -9.01 -10.66 3.89
N VAL A 37 -7.86 -10.06 4.21
CA VAL A 37 -7.15 -10.27 5.48
C VAL A 37 -6.86 -8.94 6.17
N SER A 38 -6.83 -8.97 7.51
CA SER A 38 -6.44 -7.79 8.28
C SER A 38 -4.95 -7.47 8.12
N PRO A 39 -4.54 -6.20 8.30
CA PRO A 39 -3.13 -5.81 8.37
C PRO A 39 -2.31 -6.65 9.33
N GLN A 40 -2.85 -6.98 10.51
CA GLN A 40 -2.18 -7.83 11.49
C GLN A 40 -1.92 -9.24 10.94
N THR A 41 -2.96 -9.88 10.38
CA THR A 41 -2.84 -11.21 9.76
C THR A 41 -1.78 -11.19 8.67
N PHE A 42 -1.77 -10.13 7.86
CA PHE A 42 -0.77 -9.92 6.82
C PHE A 42 0.65 -9.85 7.40
N LEU A 43 0.89 -9.01 8.41
CA LEU A 43 2.22 -8.81 8.98
C LEU A 43 2.74 -10.06 9.70
N GLU A 44 1.87 -10.84 10.35
CA GLU A 44 2.21 -12.08 11.06
C GLU A 44 2.53 -13.26 10.12
N HIS A 45 1.79 -13.40 9.01
CA HIS A 45 1.90 -14.56 8.11
C HIS A 45 2.79 -14.30 6.89
N CYS A 46 3.10 -13.05 6.58
CA CYS A 46 4.01 -12.77 5.49
C CYS A 46 5.44 -13.31 5.68
N PRO A 47 6.04 -13.41 6.89
CA PRO A 47 7.42 -13.88 7.11
C PRO A 47 7.80 -15.15 6.35
N ASP A 48 6.86 -16.09 6.18
CA ASP A 48 7.13 -17.41 5.61
C ASP A 48 6.47 -17.60 4.22
N PRO A 49 7.27 -17.72 3.13
CA PRO A 49 6.77 -17.99 1.79
C PRO A 49 5.96 -19.29 1.65
N LYS A 50 6.13 -20.25 2.57
CA LYS A 50 5.43 -21.54 2.56
C LYS A 50 4.06 -21.48 3.23
N THR A 51 3.83 -20.51 4.12
CA THR A 51 2.57 -20.38 4.89
C THR A 51 1.70 -19.21 4.44
N SER A 52 2.22 -18.30 3.61
CA SER A 52 1.45 -17.23 2.95
C SER A 52 0.36 -17.85 2.06
N ARG A 53 -0.84 -18.05 2.62
CA ARG A 53 -2.06 -18.52 1.93
C ARG A 53 -2.11 -18.00 0.49
N SER A 54 -2.10 -18.90 -0.49
CA SER A 54 -2.16 -18.57 -1.91
C SER A 54 -3.55 -18.06 -2.27
N GLY A 55 -3.84 -16.81 -1.91
CA GLY A 55 -5.12 -16.18 -2.19
C GLY A 55 -5.48 -14.99 -1.30
N ALA A 56 -4.81 -14.80 -0.14
CA ALA A 56 -5.11 -13.69 0.77
C ALA A 56 -4.97 -12.31 0.08
N VAL A 57 -5.82 -11.35 0.39
CA VAL A 57 -5.86 -10.00 -0.20
C VAL A 57 -5.82 -8.95 0.91
N LEU A 58 -4.85 -8.05 0.86
CA LEU A 58 -4.75 -6.90 1.76
C LEU A 58 -5.17 -5.64 1.01
N LEU A 59 -5.97 -4.79 1.67
CA LEU A 59 -6.35 -3.47 1.18
C LEU A 59 -5.39 -2.41 1.72
N THR A 60 -4.83 -1.60 0.82
CA THR A 60 -4.03 -0.43 1.17
C THR A 60 -4.47 0.79 0.36
N PHE A 61 -4.41 1.95 0.98
CA PHE A 61 -4.81 3.23 0.41
C PHE A 61 -3.67 4.23 0.56
N ASP A 62 -3.33 4.93 -0.52
CA ASP A 62 -2.31 5.98 -0.51
C ASP A 62 -2.95 7.38 -0.48
N ASP A 63 -2.12 8.34 -0.10
CA ASP A 63 -2.35 9.78 -0.11
C ASP A 63 -3.34 10.35 0.91
N GLY A 64 -3.96 9.54 1.77
CA GLY A 64 -4.85 10.01 2.82
C GLY A 64 -6.08 10.79 2.30
N PHE A 65 -6.65 10.33 1.18
CA PHE A 65 -7.88 10.89 0.63
C PHE A 65 -9.05 10.77 1.61
N LEU A 66 -9.97 11.74 1.57
CA LEU A 66 -11.15 11.76 2.43
C LEU A 66 -12.03 10.51 2.28
N SER A 67 -12.01 9.86 1.12
CA SER A 67 -12.72 8.61 0.84
C SER A 67 -12.29 7.44 1.73
N ASP A 68 -11.05 7.43 2.22
CA ASP A 68 -10.59 6.42 3.18
C ASP A 68 -11.45 6.45 4.44
N TYR A 69 -11.86 7.65 4.86
CA TYR A 69 -12.71 7.86 6.02
C TYR A 69 -14.21 7.75 5.68
N THR A 70 -14.68 8.49 4.68
CA THR A 70 -16.13 8.61 4.42
C THR A 70 -16.72 7.37 3.75
N HIS A 71 -15.91 6.56 3.07
CA HIS A 71 -16.38 5.44 2.27
C HIS A 71 -15.83 4.10 2.73
N VAL A 72 -14.50 3.99 2.90
CA VAL A 72 -13.83 2.73 3.27
C VAL A 72 -14.04 2.41 4.74
N TYR A 73 -13.80 3.38 5.63
CA TYR A 73 -14.01 3.21 7.06
C TYR A 73 -15.48 2.98 7.42
N ALA A 74 -16.41 3.65 6.75
CA ALA A 74 -17.85 3.35 6.88
C ALA A 74 -18.16 1.86 6.61
N ARG A 75 -17.62 1.30 5.51
CA ARG A 75 -17.77 -0.14 5.18
C ARG A 75 -17.09 -1.05 6.19
N TYR A 76 -15.93 -0.63 6.70
CA TYR A 76 -15.20 -1.34 7.73
C TYR A 76 -16.06 -1.51 8.99
N LEU A 77 -16.75 -0.46 9.42
CA LEU A 77 -17.64 -0.49 10.58
C LEU A 77 -18.95 -1.24 10.32
N GLU A 78 -19.58 -1.04 9.16
CA GLU A 78 -20.96 -1.49 8.92
C GLU A 78 -21.07 -2.93 8.42
N THR A 79 -20.12 -3.38 7.59
CA THR A 79 -20.36 -4.56 6.74
C THR A 79 -19.70 -5.82 7.25
N SER A 80 -18.78 -5.74 8.22
CA SER A 80 -17.86 -6.82 8.61
C SER A 80 -17.08 -7.46 7.43
N ARG A 81 -17.18 -6.90 6.22
CA ARG A 81 -16.56 -7.44 4.99
C ARG A 81 -15.10 -7.03 4.86
N ILE A 82 -14.73 -5.90 5.46
CA ILE A 82 -13.35 -5.44 5.51
C ILE A 82 -12.81 -5.85 6.90
N PRO A 83 -11.91 -6.83 7.00
CA PRO A 83 -11.31 -7.23 8.28
C PRO A 83 -10.28 -6.21 8.80
N GLY A 84 -9.90 -5.24 7.97
CA GLY A 84 -8.97 -4.16 8.26
C GLY A 84 -8.30 -3.68 6.97
N PHE A 85 -7.70 -2.50 7.00
CA PHE A 85 -6.95 -1.93 5.89
C PHE A 85 -5.78 -1.07 6.39
N MET A 86 -4.87 -0.73 5.48
CA MET A 86 -3.79 0.23 5.75
C MET A 86 -4.05 1.54 4.99
N SER A 87 -3.77 2.68 5.61
CA SER A 87 -3.77 3.99 4.93
C SER A 87 -2.40 4.65 5.11
N PHE A 88 -1.79 5.10 4.00
CA PHE A 88 -0.47 5.73 3.96
C PHE A 88 -0.61 7.24 3.79
N ILE A 89 -0.11 7.99 4.76
CA ILE A 89 -0.42 9.41 4.90
C ILE A 89 0.80 10.29 4.53
N PRO A 90 0.70 11.13 3.47
CA PRO A 90 1.61 12.23 3.25
C PRO A 90 1.23 13.38 4.16
N VAL A 91 2.11 13.69 5.12
CA VAL A 91 1.76 14.53 6.27
C VAL A 91 1.41 15.97 5.89
N ASP A 92 2.03 16.54 4.86
CA ASP A 92 1.74 17.92 4.43
C ASP A 92 0.36 18.06 3.77
N PHE A 93 -0.28 16.95 3.39
CA PHE A 93 -1.60 16.97 2.75
C PHE A 93 -2.73 16.91 3.78
N VAL A 94 -2.46 16.56 5.04
CA VAL A 94 -3.48 16.38 6.07
C VAL A 94 -4.28 17.67 6.27
N GLY A 95 -5.61 17.57 6.21
CA GLY A 95 -6.54 18.69 6.36
C GLY A 95 -6.66 19.61 5.13
N SER A 96 -5.92 19.36 4.06
CA SER A 96 -6.12 20.09 2.79
C SER A 96 -7.40 19.60 2.06
N PRO A 97 -7.94 20.37 1.09
CA PRO A 97 -9.17 19.98 0.39
C PRO A 97 -9.08 18.56 -0.21
N GLY A 98 -10.06 17.72 0.11
CA GLY A 98 -10.12 16.32 -0.34
C GLY A 98 -9.27 15.34 0.48
N ARG A 99 -8.61 15.79 1.54
CA ARG A 99 -7.76 14.97 2.43
C ARG A 99 -8.38 14.81 3.81
N MET A 100 -8.04 13.71 4.48
CA MET A 100 -8.45 13.49 5.87
C MET A 100 -7.84 14.55 6.81
N SER A 101 -8.56 14.90 7.87
CA SER A 101 -8.02 15.68 8.99
C SER A 101 -7.24 14.81 9.98
N TRP A 102 -6.51 15.43 10.90
CA TRP A 102 -5.86 14.71 12.00
C TRP A 102 -6.86 13.93 12.86
N ASP A 103 -8.00 14.55 13.21
CA ASP A 103 -9.04 13.89 14.00
C ASP A 103 -9.55 12.60 13.34
N MET A 104 -9.73 12.63 12.00
CA MET A 104 -10.11 11.46 11.22
C MET A 104 -9.03 10.38 11.27
N ILE A 105 -7.76 10.74 11.07
CA ILE A 105 -6.63 9.79 11.10
C ILE A 105 -6.48 9.16 12.49
N GLU A 106 -6.60 9.94 13.55
CA GLU A 106 -6.56 9.47 14.93
C GLU A 106 -7.73 8.52 15.24
N GLU A 107 -8.93 8.82 14.74
CA GLU A 107 -10.09 7.93 14.86
C GLU A 107 -9.88 6.60 14.14
N LEU A 108 -9.38 6.63 12.89
CA LEU A 108 -9.03 5.42 12.15
C LEU A 108 -8.03 4.56 12.95
N GLY A 109 -6.98 5.19 13.49
CA GLY A 109 -5.98 4.51 14.31
C GLY A 109 -6.57 3.84 15.55
N ARG A 110 -7.45 4.54 16.29
CA ARG A 110 -8.16 3.99 17.46
C ARG A 110 -9.08 2.81 17.09
N ALA A 111 -9.65 2.83 15.89
CA ALA A 111 -10.51 1.76 15.40
C ALA A 111 -9.75 0.54 14.86
N GLY A 112 -8.41 0.55 14.87
CA GLY A 112 -7.58 -0.58 14.44
C GLY A 112 -7.21 -0.56 12.96
N VAL A 113 -7.47 0.55 12.25
CA VAL A 113 -6.87 0.80 10.92
C VAL A 113 -5.38 1.04 11.11
N VAL A 114 -4.55 0.39 10.28
CA VAL A 114 -3.10 0.57 10.37
C VAL A 114 -2.68 1.79 9.56
N ILE A 115 -2.15 2.80 10.23
CA ILE A 115 -1.66 4.02 9.60
C ILE A 115 -0.15 3.88 9.32
N GLY A 116 0.23 4.13 8.07
CA GLY A 116 1.62 4.17 7.62
C GLY A 116 2.01 5.57 7.13
N SER A 117 3.31 5.82 7.00
CA SER A 117 3.82 7.08 6.44
C SER A 117 3.92 7.02 4.91
N HIS A 118 3.60 8.14 4.26
CA HIS A 118 3.83 8.38 2.83
C HIS A 118 4.75 9.60 2.59
N GLY A 119 5.61 9.90 3.57
CA GLY A 119 6.48 11.08 3.57
C GLY A 119 5.78 12.33 4.09
N MET A 120 6.42 13.47 3.86
CA MET A 120 5.87 14.81 4.15
C MET A 120 5.16 15.34 2.91
N ALA A 121 5.91 15.72 1.87
CA ALA A 121 5.40 16.46 0.72
C ALA A 121 5.05 15.59 -0.49
N HIS A 122 5.10 14.27 -0.36
CA HIS A 122 4.85 13.31 -1.45
C HIS A 122 5.76 13.55 -2.68
N VAL A 123 7.06 13.74 -2.43
CA VAL A 123 8.07 13.96 -3.49
C VAL A 123 8.72 12.67 -3.95
N ASP A 124 9.33 12.68 -5.15
CA ASP A 124 10.19 11.58 -5.60
C ASP A 124 11.48 11.55 -4.78
N LEU A 125 11.48 10.74 -3.73
CA LEU A 125 12.60 10.58 -2.79
C LEU A 125 13.91 10.18 -3.47
N THR A 126 13.88 9.62 -4.67
CA THR A 126 15.11 9.25 -5.40
C THR A 126 15.88 10.47 -5.91
N THR A 127 15.20 11.61 -6.05
CA THR A 127 15.72 12.84 -6.67
C THR A 127 16.12 13.92 -5.66
N VAL A 128 15.67 13.80 -4.40
CA VAL A 128 15.94 14.80 -3.36
C VAL A 128 17.31 14.59 -2.69
N SER A 129 17.83 15.65 -2.04
CA SER A 129 19.07 15.59 -1.27
C SER A 129 18.98 14.66 -0.06
N ASP A 130 20.10 14.34 0.59
CA ASP A 130 20.08 13.54 1.82
C ASP A 130 19.40 14.26 2.99
N VAL A 131 19.54 15.59 3.06
CA VAL A 131 18.87 16.41 4.08
C VAL A 131 17.35 16.36 3.89
N GLU A 132 16.88 16.49 2.65
CA GLU A 132 15.45 16.43 2.36
C GLU A 132 14.89 15.02 2.52
N LEU A 133 15.65 13.98 2.12
CA LEU A 133 15.28 12.59 2.36
C LEU A 133 15.12 12.29 3.86
N ASP A 134 16.07 12.74 4.68
CA ASP A 134 16.01 12.57 6.13
C ASP A 134 14.79 13.29 6.71
N ARG A 135 14.53 14.53 6.27
CA ARG A 135 13.35 15.30 6.65
C ARG A 135 12.04 14.57 6.31
N GLU A 136 11.89 14.15 5.05
CA GLU A 136 10.71 13.44 4.53
C GLU A 136 10.40 12.18 5.35
N LEU A 137 11.44 11.45 5.77
CA LEU A 137 11.29 10.20 6.52
C LEU A 137 11.07 10.41 8.02
N THR A 138 11.88 11.25 8.65
CA THR A 138 11.91 11.42 10.11
C THR A 138 10.76 12.29 10.62
N MET A 139 10.46 13.41 9.95
CA MET A 139 9.38 14.30 10.37
C MET A 139 8.02 13.64 10.20
N SER A 140 7.81 12.95 9.07
CA SER A 140 6.53 12.27 8.82
C SER A 140 6.27 11.18 9.86
N LYS A 141 7.31 10.39 10.19
CA LYS A 141 7.25 9.39 11.27
C LYS A 141 6.89 10.03 12.60
N SER A 142 7.67 11.03 13.04
CA SER A 142 7.46 11.68 14.34
C SER A 142 6.07 12.26 14.47
N MET A 143 5.59 13.01 13.46
CA MET A 143 4.28 13.64 13.52
C MET A 143 3.14 12.62 13.56
N LEU A 144 3.25 11.51 12.81
CA LEU A 144 2.26 10.44 12.88
C LEU A 144 2.30 9.72 14.23
N GLU A 145 3.50 9.43 14.76
CA GLU A 145 3.66 8.78 16.07
C GLU A 145 3.12 9.65 17.21
N ASP A 146 3.38 10.95 17.17
CA ASP A 146 2.88 11.93 18.16
C ASP A 146 1.34 11.99 18.17
N ARG A 147 0.72 11.89 16.99
CA ARG A 147 -0.74 11.92 16.82
C ARG A 147 -1.40 10.60 17.21
N LEU A 148 -0.79 9.49 16.82
CA LEU A 148 -1.35 8.15 17.02
C LEU A 148 -1.04 7.56 18.39
N GLY A 149 -0.03 8.07 19.10
CA GLY A 149 0.42 7.56 20.40
C GLY A 149 1.04 6.16 20.31
N GLN A 150 1.48 5.73 19.12
CA GLN A 150 2.07 4.42 18.87
C GLN A 150 3.11 4.51 17.74
N GLN A 151 3.99 3.51 17.65
CA GLN A 151 5.02 3.46 16.61
C GLN A 151 4.43 3.29 15.21
N VAL A 152 4.99 4.02 14.24
CA VAL A 152 4.66 3.93 12.82
C VAL A 152 5.80 3.23 12.10
N THR A 153 5.62 1.93 11.84
CA THR A 153 6.69 1.07 11.28
C THR A 153 6.54 0.83 9.77
N LEU A 154 5.45 1.31 9.16
CA LEU A 154 5.14 1.13 7.74
C LEU A 154 5.43 2.40 6.95
N PHE A 155 6.04 2.25 5.78
CA PHE A 155 6.30 3.34 4.84
C PHE A 155 5.95 2.93 3.41
N ALA A 156 5.14 3.72 2.70
CA ALA A 156 4.95 3.57 1.26
C ALA A 156 5.81 4.60 0.51
N PHE A 157 6.54 4.18 -0.50
CA PHE A 157 7.30 5.11 -1.33
C PHE A 157 6.37 5.90 -2.25
N PRO A 158 6.41 7.25 -2.26
CA PRO A 158 5.70 8.04 -3.26
C PRO A 158 6.01 7.56 -4.68
N TYR A 159 4.97 7.43 -5.50
CA TYR A 159 5.06 6.88 -6.87
C TYR A 159 5.62 5.45 -6.94
N GLY A 160 5.74 4.76 -5.80
CA GLY A 160 6.44 3.49 -5.62
C GLY A 160 7.92 3.51 -6.01
N ARG A 161 8.54 4.69 -6.13
CA ARG A 161 9.93 4.84 -6.55
C ARG A 161 10.88 4.79 -5.36
N PHE A 162 11.94 3.99 -5.49
CA PHE A 162 12.98 3.91 -4.48
C PHE A 162 14.33 3.62 -5.13
N SER A 163 15.38 3.90 -4.37
CA SER A 163 16.76 3.51 -4.65
C SER A 163 17.36 2.86 -3.40
N ARG A 164 18.57 2.31 -3.52
CA ARG A 164 19.34 1.82 -2.36
C ARG A 164 19.50 2.91 -1.30
N ARG A 165 19.75 4.15 -1.71
CA ARG A 165 19.91 5.29 -0.79
C ARG A 165 18.61 5.51 0.01
N VAL A 166 17.48 5.52 -0.68
CA VAL A 166 16.16 5.83 -0.09
C VAL A 166 15.71 4.77 0.89
N TRP A 167 15.79 3.48 0.54
CA TRP A 167 15.28 2.43 1.42
C TRP A 167 16.17 2.23 2.66
N ASP A 168 17.47 2.55 2.61
CA ASP A 168 18.43 2.33 3.70
C ASP A 168 18.23 3.44 4.72
N ALA A 169 17.98 4.67 4.24
CA ALA A 169 17.53 5.78 5.07
C ALA A 169 16.19 5.46 5.75
N ALA A 170 15.23 4.87 5.04
CA ALA A 170 13.94 4.47 5.63
C ALA A 170 14.11 3.41 6.74
N LEU A 171 14.91 2.37 6.48
CA LEU A 171 15.22 1.35 7.49
C LEU A 171 15.96 1.96 8.70
N LYS A 172 16.93 2.85 8.48
CA LYS A 172 17.66 3.56 9.53
C LYS A 172 16.76 4.46 10.38
N THR A 173 15.74 5.05 9.77
CA THR A 173 14.71 5.86 10.45
C THR A 173 13.80 5.02 11.35
N GLY A 174 13.80 3.70 11.19
CA GLY A 174 13.01 2.77 12.01
C GLY A 174 11.73 2.28 11.34
N TYR A 175 11.57 2.46 10.03
CA TYR A 175 10.56 1.74 9.27
C TYR A 175 11.02 0.29 9.05
N SER A 176 10.14 -0.69 9.25
CA SER A 176 10.44 -2.11 9.07
C SER A 176 9.68 -2.77 7.93
N HIS A 177 8.64 -2.10 7.40
CA HIS A 177 7.84 -2.57 6.28
C HIS A 177 7.71 -1.48 5.22
N LEU A 178 8.25 -1.72 4.04
CA LEU A 178 8.34 -0.76 2.94
C LEU A 178 7.48 -1.21 1.76
N PHE A 179 6.66 -0.31 1.22
CA PHE A 179 5.70 -0.62 0.16
C PHE A 179 6.02 0.12 -1.14
N THR A 180 5.94 -0.59 -2.26
CA THR A 180 6.16 -0.08 -3.63
C THR A 180 5.04 -0.56 -4.57
N ILE A 181 4.96 0.00 -5.77
CA ILE A 181 4.03 -0.41 -6.84
C ILE A 181 4.71 -1.21 -7.96
N GLN A 182 5.98 -1.62 -7.78
CA GLN A 182 6.69 -2.44 -8.77
C GLN A 182 5.90 -3.73 -9.06
N LEU A 183 5.61 -4.00 -10.32
CA LEU A 183 4.96 -5.23 -10.76
C LEU A 183 5.90 -6.43 -10.47
N GLY A 184 5.68 -7.15 -9.37
CA GLY A 184 6.47 -8.33 -8.98
C GLY A 184 5.67 -9.37 -8.20
N HIS A 185 6.33 -10.46 -7.76
CA HIS A 185 5.76 -11.27 -6.67
C HIS A 185 5.49 -10.36 -5.47
N HIS A 186 4.42 -10.65 -4.73
CA HIS A 186 3.85 -9.74 -3.74
C HIS A 186 4.77 -9.44 -2.55
N ARG A 187 5.73 -10.34 -2.28
CA ARG A 187 6.97 -9.96 -1.59
C ARG A 187 7.93 -9.46 -2.65
N GLY A 188 8.39 -8.22 -2.48
CA GLY A 188 9.53 -7.72 -3.22
C GLY A 188 10.74 -8.65 -3.05
N PHE A 189 11.87 -8.25 -3.61
CA PHE A 189 13.06 -9.10 -3.56
C PHE A 189 13.69 -9.18 -2.16
N GLU A 190 13.27 -8.33 -1.22
CA GLU A 190 13.63 -8.39 0.20
C GLU A 190 12.44 -8.60 1.13
N SER A 191 12.68 -9.12 2.33
CA SER A 191 11.62 -9.52 3.28
C SER A 191 10.83 -8.34 3.85
N PHE A 192 11.45 -7.15 3.91
CA PHE A 192 10.85 -5.90 4.35
C PHE A 192 10.16 -5.13 3.21
N LEU A 193 10.33 -5.54 1.95
CA LEU A 193 9.80 -4.83 0.78
C LEU A 193 8.58 -5.54 0.21
N TYR A 194 7.48 -4.82 0.05
CA TYR A 194 6.18 -5.33 -0.39
C TYR A 194 5.77 -4.68 -1.71
N SER A 195 5.42 -5.51 -2.69
CA SER A 195 4.92 -5.08 -3.99
C SER A 195 3.39 -5.04 -3.96
N ARG A 196 2.83 -3.93 -4.44
CA ARG A 196 1.39 -3.70 -4.51
C ARG A 196 0.91 -3.63 -5.95
N LEU A 197 -0.30 -4.12 -6.19
CA LEU A 197 -1.03 -3.89 -7.43
C LEU A 197 -1.68 -2.51 -7.33
N CYS A 198 -1.10 -1.53 -8.02
CA CYS A 198 -1.70 -0.21 -8.16
C CYS A 198 -2.93 -0.29 -9.06
N LEU A 199 -4.08 0.11 -8.52
CA LEU A 199 -5.35 0.04 -9.23
C LEU A 199 -5.63 1.33 -9.97
N THR A 200 -6.09 1.18 -11.21
CA THR A 200 -6.46 2.26 -12.11
C THR A 200 -7.93 2.18 -12.50
N ASN A 201 -8.48 3.27 -13.03
CA ASN A 201 -9.90 3.42 -13.35
C ASN A 201 -10.45 2.44 -14.41
N ASP A 202 -9.59 1.72 -15.12
CA ASP A 202 -9.93 0.66 -16.08
C ASP A 202 -9.94 -0.75 -15.46
N MET A 203 -9.55 -0.90 -14.20
CA MET A 203 -9.52 -2.17 -13.49
C MET A 203 -10.87 -2.43 -12.80
N ASP A 204 -11.81 -3.00 -13.54
CA ASP A 204 -13.13 -3.38 -13.03
C ASP A 204 -13.13 -4.72 -12.25
N ALA A 205 -14.33 -5.15 -11.81
CA ALA A 205 -14.51 -6.43 -11.13
C ALA A 205 -14.08 -7.66 -11.95
N LYS A 206 -14.15 -7.59 -13.29
CA LYS A 206 -13.68 -8.66 -14.17
C LYS A 206 -12.16 -8.73 -14.17
N TYR A 207 -11.49 -7.58 -14.23
CA TYR A 207 -10.05 -7.48 -14.05
C TYR A 207 -9.66 -8.09 -12.70
N MET A 208 -10.30 -7.66 -11.62
CA MET A 208 -10.00 -8.13 -10.26
C MET A 208 -10.14 -9.65 -10.18
N ARG A 209 -11.24 -10.21 -10.71
CA ARG A 209 -11.46 -11.67 -10.72
C ARG A 209 -10.36 -12.42 -11.46
N GLN A 210 -9.95 -11.93 -12.63
CA GLN A 210 -8.85 -12.54 -13.39
C GLN A 210 -7.54 -12.49 -12.61
N HIS A 211 -7.23 -11.35 -11.99
CA HIS A 211 -5.99 -11.17 -11.24
C HIS A 211 -5.95 -12.00 -9.93
N LEU A 212 -7.08 -12.16 -9.24
CA LEU A 212 -7.18 -13.03 -8.08
C LEU A 212 -7.03 -14.52 -8.42
N LEU A 213 -7.36 -14.93 -9.65
CA LEU A 213 -7.18 -16.30 -10.14
C LEU A 213 -5.73 -16.58 -10.56
N ASP A 214 -5.15 -15.66 -11.33
CA ASP A 214 -3.77 -15.74 -11.78
C ASP A 214 -3.15 -14.33 -11.78
N PRO A 215 -2.43 -13.95 -10.70
CA PRO A 215 -1.75 -12.66 -10.59
C PRO A 215 -0.71 -12.42 -11.69
N ASP A 216 -0.27 -13.50 -12.35
CA ASP A 216 0.74 -13.48 -13.40
C ASP A 216 0.14 -13.67 -14.80
N ALA A 217 -1.19 -13.70 -14.95
CA ALA A 217 -1.88 -13.95 -16.22
C ALA A 217 -1.46 -12.97 -17.33
N LYS A 218 -1.13 -11.73 -16.97
CA LYS A 218 -0.69 -10.69 -17.90
C LYS A 218 0.82 -10.63 -18.09
N ARG A 219 1.58 -11.47 -17.37
CA ARG A 219 3.04 -11.46 -17.41
C ARG A 219 3.54 -12.47 -18.45
N GLY A 220 4.47 -12.00 -19.28
CA GLY A 220 5.04 -12.81 -20.34
C GLY A 220 5.75 -14.08 -19.83
N PHE A 221 5.84 -15.08 -20.71
CA PHE A 221 6.44 -16.38 -20.42
C PHE A 221 7.87 -16.27 -19.83
N ALA A 222 8.69 -15.36 -20.38
CA ALA A 222 10.05 -15.10 -19.89
C ALA A 222 10.08 -14.61 -18.44
N TRP A 223 9.13 -13.74 -18.05
CA TRP A 223 9.03 -13.26 -16.67
C TRP A 223 8.70 -14.41 -15.72
N ARG A 224 7.72 -15.25 -16.08
CA ARG A 224 7.27 -16.39 -15.26
C ARG A 224 8.39 -17.42 -15.02
N ILE A 225 9.21 -17.67 -16.03
CA ILE A 225 10.41 -18.52 -15.88
C ILE A 225 11.43 -17.84 -14.95
N SER A 226 11.70 -16.56 -15.17
CA SER A 226 12.70 -15.83 -14.39
C SER A 226 12.36 -15.74 -12.90
N THR A 227 11.07 -15.63 -12.55
CA THR A 227 10.62 -15.64 -11.15
C THR A 227 10.64 -17.02 -10.55
N ARG A 228 10.18 -18.04 -11.28
CA ARG A 228 10.20 -19.44 -10.83
C ARG A 228 11.63 -19.94 -10.56
N LEU A 229 12.60 -19.52 -11.35
CA LEU A 229 14.02 -19.85 -11.17
C LEU A 229 14.74 -18.93 -10.16
N GLY A 230 14.07 -17.93 -9.59
CA GLY A 230 14.67 -16.98 -8.66
C GLY A 230 15.61 -15.95 -9.30
N LEU A 231 15.80 -15.97 -10.62
CA LEU A 231 16.68 -15.08 -11.37
C LEU A 231 16.25 -13.62 -11.25
N TYR A 232 14.95 -13.34 -11.32
CA TYR A 232 14.42 -11.98 -11.13
C TYR A 232 14.82 -11.40 -9.77
N ARG A 233 14.73 -12.23 -8.71
CA ARG A 233 15.09 -11.82 -7.35
C ARG A 233 16.59 -11.54 -7.24
N GLN A 234 17.44 -12.38 -7.84
CA GLN A 234 18.88 -12.16 -7.86
C GLN A 234 19.26 -10.90 -8.65
N LEU A 235 18.65 -10.69 -9.82
CA LEU A 235 18.88 -9.50 -10.64
C LEU A 235 18.49 -8.21 -9.91
N MET A 236 17.32 -8.17 -9.28
CA MET A 236 16.90 -7.01 -8.51
C MET A 236 17.80 -6.80 -7.28
N ARG A 237 18.20 -7.88 -6.59
CA ARG A 237 19.21 -7.79 -5.53
C ARG A 237 20.52 -7.23 -6.01
N LEU A 238 21.00 -7.58 -7.20
CA LEU A 238 22.23 -7.03 -7.77
C LEU A 238 22.07 -5.56 -8.16
N ARG A 239 20.92 -5.18 -8.71
CA ARG A 239 20.61 -3.79 -9.08
C ARG A 239 20.54 -2.86 -7.87
N TYR A 240 20.10 -3.38 -6.71
CA TYR A 240 19.88 -2.62 -5.48
C TYR A 240 20.78 -3.11 -4.32
N ARG A 241 21.88 -3.81 -4.61
CA ARG A 241 23.00 -4.04 -3.68
C ARG A 241 24.07 -3.01 -3.97
#